data_AF-A0A1I5XS13-F1
#
_entry.id   AF-A0A1I5XS13-F1
#
_cell.length_a   1.000
_cell.length_b   1.000
_cell.length_c   1.000
_cell.angle_alpha   90.00
_cell.angle_beta   90.00
_cell.angle_gamma   90.00
#
_symmetry.space_group_name_H-M   'P 1'
#
loop_
_entity.id
_entity.type
_entity.pdbx_description
1 polymer ?
#
loop_
_entity_poly.entity_id
_entity_poly.type
_entity_poly.pdbx_seq_one_letter_code
_entity_poly.pdbx_strand_id
1 'polypeptide(L)'
;MSVRKTHEQFVDELQAINPGIKVLGKYITATTKIRVKCEECGNIWDTKPSTLLCGSGCPECGKKKVSAALRKSNQEFTTELSAVNPDITPLEEYRGNRGKILLRCKVCGNEWKATPHDLLSGHGCPVCGYERQKKLQRYSNEAFLNQLSEVSPDIDALDEYVNNHTKIRFQCKICGKQWKTVPNSILSGHGCPSCARSSTSFLEQAIFNAFSMILGVDAVLSRDRELIGMELDIVIPSLKIAYEPGSWAWHYNKKSRDAEKRKRCIEKGYQLIIIYTDYKKDTLPFETNCYAQSTSLGNSNWSETKAFVNSLLSDQGLTLEEEKWEHVRSLALEKSRRKTNEEYLAELRLVNPNIRVIGEYRDNSTKVRYECLVCGKKWTAMPGSVLSGHGCPSCGSRRSADSKRKTHEQFIIELQKINPKVIVLGQYTNNKTKILCECRDCKNRWEILPQNLLRGQGCPRCGRIRAAKKNKKTQEQFVDELRQKNPSILLVGEYINSSTKVEVECKVCKYRWHANPMDLLGGHGCPKCAGSIKKTNSQFCDELRKVLPSIEPLEEYQSANTKIMVKCSACGYTWKVRTHDLLRSKGCPICRKRK
;
A
#
# COMPACT_ATOMS: atom_id res chain seq x y z
N MET A 1 31.73 63.82 7.32
CA MET A 1 32.09 62.52 7.94
C MET A 1 30.98 62.11 8.89
N SER A 2 30.24 61.02 8.60
CA SER A 2 29.19 60.53 9.51
C SER A 2 29.85 59.85 10.70
N VAL A 3 29.68 60.41 11.89
CA VAL A 3 30.12 59.79 13.15
C VAL A 3 29.46 58.41 13.27
N ARG A 4 30.26 57.36 13.50
CA ARG A 4 29.73 56.01 13.72
C ARG A 4 29.12 55.96 15.13
N LYS A 5 27.87 55.49 15.23
CA LYS A 5 27.18 55.28 16.51
C LYS A 5 27.96 54.31 17.39
N THR A 6 27.97 54.55 18.69
CA THR A 6 28.47 53.57 19.68
C THR A 6 27.45 52.44 19.87
N HIS A 7 27.84 51.41 20.62
CA HIS A 7 26.91 50.32 20.93
C HIS A 7 25.74 50.81 21.78
N GLU A 8 26.04 51.61 22.80
CA GLU A 8 25.06 52.21 23.70
C GLU A 8 24.09 53.11 22.93
N GLN A 9 24.61 53.99 22.07
CA GLN A 9 23.77 54.86 21.22
C GLN A 9 22.82 54.05 20.32
N PHE A 10 23.27 52.93 19.76
CA PHE A 10 22.40 52.06 18.96
C PHE A 10 21.32 51.38 19.82
N VAL A 11 21.68 50.88 21.02
CA VAL A 11 20.71 50.21 21.91
C VAL A 11 19.65 51.21 22.37
N ASP A 12 20.05 52.42 22.76
CA ASP A 12 19.14 53.48 23.20
C ASP A 12 18.18 53.91 22.08
N GLU A 13 18.70 54.14 20.87
CA GLU A 13 17.86 54.46 19.70
C GLU A 13 16.93 53.30 19.33
N LEU A 14 17.41 52.06 19.41
CA LEU A 14 16.57 50.89 19.13
C LEU A 14 15.46 50.75 20.17
N GLN A 15 15.73 51.02 21.44
CA GLN A 15 14.75 50.94 22.51
C GLN A 15 13.66 52.01 22.35
N ALA A 16 14.00 53.19 21.80
CA ALA A 16 13.02 54.23 21.47
C ALA A 16 12.08 53.83 20.32
N ILE A 17 12.56 53.06 19.33
CA ILE A 17 11.81 52.69 18.12
C ILE A 17 11.09 51.35 18.26
N ASN A 18 11.76 50.36 18.86
CA ASN A 18 11.29 49.01 19.05
C ASN A 18 11.60 48.54 20.49
N PRO A 19 10.86 49.03 21.51
CA PRO A 19 11.15 48.72 22.91
C PRO A 19 11.08 47.22 23.24
N GLY A 20 10.27 46.45 22.49
CA GLY A 20 10.15 45.00 22.67
C GLY A 20 11.25 44.15 22.02
N ILE A 21 12.36 44.75 21.57
CA ILE A 21 13.49 44.03 20.96
C ILE A 21 14.73 44.17 21.82
N LYS A 22 15.13 43.05 22.44
CA LYS A 22 16.37 42.94 23.22
C LYS A 22 17.57 42.63 22.33
N VAL A 23 18.62 43.43 22.45
CA VAL A 23 19.89 43.19 21.76
C VAL A 23 20.69 42.11 22.48
N LEU A 24 21.08 41.05 21.76
CA LEU A 24 21.89 39.95 22.30
C LEU A 24 23.33 39.93 21.76
N GLY A 25 23.60 40.69 20.69
CA GLY A 25 24.93 40.83 20.09
C GLY A 25 25.52 42.23 20.28
N LYS A 26 26.80 42.41 19.94
CA LYS A 26 27.44 43.73 19.96
C LYS A 26 27.17 44.47 18.65
N TYR A 27 26.83 45.75 18.73
CA TYR A 27 26.71 46.61 17.56
C TYR A 27 28.10 46.92 16.98
N ILE A 28 28.23 46.80 15.65
CA ILE A 28 29.49 47.03 14.92
C ILE A 28 29.28 48.11 13.85
N THR A 29 28.32 47.91 12.95
CA THR A 29 27.92 48.90 11.96
C THR A 29 26.42 48.81 11.68
N ALA A 30 25.85 49.82 11.03
CA ALA A 30 24.44 49.85 10.65
C ALA A 30 24.03 48.69 9.71
N THR A 31 24.98 48.06 9.01
CA THR A 31 24.73 47.01 7.99
C THR A 31 25.20 45.62 8.40
N THR A 32 26.09 45.51 9.39
CA THR A 32 26.51 44.23 9.97
C THR A 32 25.39 43.66 10.81
N LYS A 33 24.99 42.41 10.55
CA LYS A 33 23.86 41.79 11.27
C LYS A 33 24.17 41.68 12.77
N ILE A 34 23.16 42.01 13.57
CA ILE A 34 23.18 41.88 15.02
C ILE A 34 22.10 40.87 15.43
N ARG A 35 22.42 40.05 16.42
CA ARG A 35 21.47 39.10 17.01
C ARG A 35 20.56 39.81 17.99
N VAL A 36 19.26 39.67 17.79
CA VAL A 36 18.24 40.26 18.67
C VAL A 36 17.19 39.23 19.05
N LYS A 37 16.51 39.49 20.17
CA LYS A 37 15.39 38.69 20.68
C LYS A 37 14.17 39.58 20.82
N CYS A 38 13.05 39.13 20.31
CA CYS A 38 11.75 39.75 20.58
C CYS A 38 11.30 39.29 21.97
N GLU A 39 11.00 40.24 22.85
CA GLU A 39 10.53 39.94 24.20
C GLU A 39 9.06 39.48 24.20
N GLU A 40 8.25 39.88 23.20
CA GLU A 40 6.85 39.46 23.09
C GLU A 40 6.67 37.98 22.74
N CYS A 41 7.41 37.47 21.75
CA CYS A 41 7.23 36.09 21.24
C CYS A 41 8.44 35.18 21.48
N GLY A 42 9.53 35.71 22.05
CA GLY A 42 10.76 34.97 22.31
C GLY A 42 11.60 34.65 21.08
N ASN A 43 11.17 35.04 19.88
CA ASN A 43 11.89 34.76 18.64
C ASN A 43 13.27 35.41 18.64
N ILE A 44 14.31 34.65 18.26
CA ILE A 44 15.69 35.13 18.15
C ILE A 44 16.08 35.09 16.67
N TRP A 45 16.54 36.22 16.13
CA TRP A 45 16.96 36.30 14.74
C TRP A 45 18.11 37.29 14.54
N ASP A 46 18.82 37.13 13.42
CA ASP A 46 19.90 38.01 13.00
C ASP A 46 19.39 39.00 11.95
N THR A 47 19.51 40.30 12.21
CA THR A 47 19.02 41.36 11.31
C THR A 47 19.99 42.54 11.27
N LYS A 48 19.86 43.41 10.27
CA LYS A 48 20.70 44.62 10.19
C LYS A 48 20.19 45.68 11.18
N PRO A 49 21.08 46.31 11.97
CA PRO A 49 20.73 47.42 12.85
C PRO A 49 19.95 48.55 12.16
N SER A 50 20.35 48.95 10.95
CA SER A 50 19.62 49.95 10.15
C SER A 50 18.17 49.57 9.88
N THR A 51 17.88 48.29 9.61
CA THR A 51 16.51 47.82 9.36
C THR A 51 15.64 47.93 10.60
N LEU A 52 16.20 47.64 11.78
CA LEU A 52 15.50 47.82 13.06
C LEU A 52 15.26 49.31 13.37
N LEU A 53 16.26 50.17 13.12
CA LEU A 53 16.14 51.62 13.29
C LEU A 53 15.18 52.27 12.28
N CYS A 54 14.95 51.65 11.11
CA CYS A 54 13.89 52.07 10.18
C CYS A 54 12.49 51.55 10.59
N GLY A 55 12.30 51.05 11.81
CA GLY A 55 11.01 50.60 12.34
C GLY A 55 10.60 49.17 11.98
N SER A 56 11.47 48.36 11.36
CA SER A 56 11.13 46.95 11.11
C SER A 56 11.16 46.13 12.41
N GLY A 57 10.03 45.54 12.77
CA GLY A 57 9.87 44.72 13.97
C GLY A 57 10.20 43.23 13.79
N CYS A 58 9.72 42.40 14.72
CA CYS A 58 9.95 40.95 14.71
C CYS A 58 9.24 40.26 13.52
N PRO A 59 9.94 39.45 12.71
CA PRO A 59 9.35 38.79 11.53
C PRO A 59 8.26 37.77 11.89
N GLU A 60 8.38 37.06 13.01
CA GLU A 60 7.36 36.11 13.45
C GLU A 60 6.07 36.80 13.96
N CYS A 61 6.21 37.90 14.72
CA CYS A 61 5.06 38.75 15.06
C CYS A 61 4.43 39.37 13.81
N GLY A 62 5.24 39.82 12.84
CA GLY A 62 4.77 40.33 11.55
C GLY A 62 3.95 39.30 10.77
N LYS A 63 4.45 38.06 10.63
CA LYS A 63 3.71 36.96 9.98
C LYS A 63 2.39 36.65 10.70
N LYS A 64 2.39 36.63 12.04
CA LYS A 64 1.17 36.42 12.83
C LYS A 64 0.15 37.54 12.61
N LYS A 65 0.59 38.81 12.61
CA LYS A 65 -0.26 39.98 12.34
C LYS A 65 -0.86 39.94 10.93
N VAL A 66 -0.04 39.66 9.91
CA VAL A 66 -0.52 39.54 8.51
C VAL A 66 -1.46 38.35 8.34
N SER A 67 -1.16 37.19 8.94
CA SER A 67 -2.04 36.01 8.91
C SER A 67 -3.37 36.25 9.60
N ALA A 68 -3.38 37.00 10.72
CA ALA A 68 -4.60 37.41 11.40
C ALA A 68 -5.40 38.43 10.57
N ALA A 69 -4.74 39.39 9.92
CA ALA A 69 -5.37 40.39 9.07
C ALA A 69 -5.95 39.81 7.76
N LEU A 70 -5.34 38.76 7.20
CA LEU A 70 -5.82 38.05 6.01
C LEU A 70 -6.82 36.93 6.33
N ARG A 71 -7.06 36.63 7.61
CA ARG A 71 -8.01 35.60 8.02
C ARG A 71 -9.42 36.18 7.88
N LYS A 72 -10.26 35.49 7.13
CA LYS A 72 -11.69 35.78 7.04
C LYS A 72 -12.31 35.77 8.44
N SER A 73 -13.23 36.69 8.68
CA SER A 73 -14.12 36.65 9.83
C SER A 73 -15.02 35.42 9.78
N ASN A 74 -15.56 35.02 10.93
CA ASN A 74 -16.53 33.93 11.00
C ASN A 74 -17.80 34.25 10.17
N GLN A 75 -18.18 35.53 10.09
CA GLN A 75 -19.31 36.01 9.30
C GLN A 75 -19.06 35.86 7.79
N GLU A 76 -17.88 36.24 7.31
CA GLU A 76 -17.51 36.06 5.90
C GLU A 76 -17.47 34.58 5.52
N PHE A 77 -16.88 33.73 6.37
CA PHE A 77 -16.85 32.29 6.13
C PHE A 77 -18.25 31.67 6.07
N THR A 78 -19.13 31.99 7.03
CA THR A 78 -20.49 31.44 7.05
C THR A 78 -21.33 31.93 5.87
N THR A 79 -21.13 33.17 5.43
CA THR A 79 -21.78 33.72 4.22
C THR A 79 -21.32 33.00 2.96
N GLU A 80 -20.02 32.79 2.78
CA GLU A 80 -19.51 32.04 1.62
C GLU A 80 -19.93 30.56 1.66
N LEU A 81 -19.91 29.94 2.85
CA LEU A 81 -20.31 28.55 3.01
C LEU A 81 -21.78 28.35 2.64
N SER A 82 -22.66 29.26 3.07
CA SER A 82 -24.10 29.17 2.75
C SER A 82 -24.39 29.42 1.27
N ALA A 83 -23.55 30.18 0.56
CA ALA A 83 -23.66 30.34 -0.89
C ALA A 83 -23.30 29.06 -1.67
N VAL A 84 -22.29 28.30 -1.21
CA VAL A 84 -21.83 27.07 -1.88
C VAL A 84 -22.59 25.83 -1.41
N ASN A 85 -22.85 25.75 -0.11
CA ASN A 85 -23.48 24.62 0.58
C ASN A 85 -24.55 25.14 1.58
N PRO A 86 -25.74 25.56 1.10
CA PRO A 86 -26.80 26.15 1.94
C PRO A 86 -27.31 25.21 3.05
N ASP A 87 -27.15 23.91 2.83
CA ASP A 87 -27.61 22.83 3.72
C ASP A 87 -26.62 22.49 4.84
N ILE A 88 -25.53 23.24 5.01
CA ILE A 88 -24.49 22.94 6.00
C ILE A 88 -24.43 24.06 7.04
N THR A 89 -24.38 23.67 8.31
CA THR A 89 -24.24 24.60 9.45
C THR A 89 -22.94 24.31 10.19
N PRO A 90 -22.00 25.25 10.29
CA PRO A 90 -20.86 25.15 11.19
C PRO A 90 -21.31 25.11 12.65
N LEU A 91 -20.77 24.16 13.43
CA LEU A 91 -20.98 24.08 14.88
C LEU A 91 -19.78 24.65 15.66
N GLU A 92 -18.65 24.84 14.99
CA GLU A 92 -17.44 25.44 15.54
C GLU A 92 -17.09 26.73 14.81
N GLU A 93 -16.42 27.65 15.51
CA GLU A 93 -15.93 28.90 14.92
C GLU A 93 -14.82 28.68 13.89
N TYR A 94 -14.81 29.52 12.87
CA TYR A 94 -13.77 29.53 11.86
C TYR A 94 -12.42 30.02 12.42
N ARG A 95 -11.42 29.15 12.40
CA ARG A 95 -10.04 29.46 12.84
C ARG A 95 -9.03 29.55 11.68
N GLY A 96 -9.46 29.28 10.45
CA GLY A 96 -8.64 29.29 9.24
C GLY A 96 -8.94 28.14 8.26
N ASN A 97 -8.50 28.28 7.01
CA ASN A 97 -8.91 27.39 5.90
C ASN A 97 -8.44 25.93 5.97
N ARG A 98 -7.42 25.62 6.79
CA ARG A 98 -6.82 24.28 6.88
C ARG A 98 -7.18 23.54 8.18
N GLY A 99 -7.71 24.24 9.18
CA GLY A 99 -8.20 23.62 10.40
C GLY A 99 -9.53 22.92 10.11
N LYS A 100 -9.72 21.70 10.60
CA LYS A 100 -11.04 21.07 10.52
C LYS A 100 -11.99 21.73 11.50
N ILE A 101 -13.21 21.98 11.05
CA ILE A 101 -14.31 22.47 11.87
C ILE A 101 -15.41 21.42 11.91
N LEU A 102 -16.13 21.34 13.03
CA LEU A 102 -17.33 20.50 13.15
C LEU A 102 -18.51 21.15 12.44
N LEU A 103 -19.24 20.36 11.65
CA LEU A 103 -20.39 20.80 10.86
C LEU A 103 -21.57 19.85 11.04
N ARG A 104 -22.79 20.37 10.84
CA ARG A 104 -24.03 19.60 10.80
C ARG A 104 -24.75 19.81 9.47
N CYS A 105 -25.22 18.71 8.87
CA CYS A 105 -26.04 18.74 7.66
C CYS A 105 -27.50 18.99 8.05
N LYS A 106 -28.15 19.99 7.46
CA LYS A 106 -29.58 20.28 7.67
C LYS A 106 -30.49 19.22 7.05
N VAL A 107 -30.02 18.52 6.01
CA VAL A 107 -30.81 17.52 5.27
C VAL A 107 -30.87 16.18 6.00
N CYS A 108 -29.73 15.65 6.45
CA CYS A 108 -29.65 14.32 7.07
C CYS A 108 -29.26 14.31 8.55
N GLY A 109 -29.00 15.48 9.15
CA GLY A 109 -28.57 15.61 10.53
C GLY A 109 -27.13 15.17 10.82
N ASN A 110 -26.41 14.61 9.84
CA ASN A 110 -25.06 14.09 10.05
C ASN A 110 -24.10 15.17 10.53
N GLU A 111 -23.30 14.84 11.54
CA GLU A 111 -22.22 15.68 12.04
C GLU A 111 -20.86 15.14 11.59
N TRP A 112 -19.99 15.99 11.08
CA TRP A 112 -18.65 15.58 10.64
C TRP A 112 -17.66 16.74 10.69
N LYS A 113 -16.37 16.39 10.63
CA LYS A 113 -15.27 17.36 10.60
C LYS A 113 -14.70 17.48 9.19
N ALA A 114 -14.71 18.69 8.63
CA ALA A 114 -14.11 19.00 7.32
C ALA A 114 -13.34 20.32 7.36
N THR A 115 -12.46 20.54 6.37
CA THR A 115 -11.75 21.81 6.27
C THR A 115 -12.62 22.86 5.56
N PRO A 116 -12.59 24.14 5.98
CA PRO A 116 -13.26 25.22 5.27
C PRO A 116 -12.87 25.31 3.79
N HIS A 117 -11.61 24.98 3.44
CA HIS A 117 -11.18 24.96 2.05
C HIS A 117 -11.97 23.95 1.20
N ASP A 118 -12.16 22.73 1.69
CA ASP A 118 -12.89 21.69 0.95
C ASP A 118 -14.37 22.06 0.81
N LEU A 119 -14.96 22.60 1.88
CA LEU A 119 -16.36 23.02 1.88
C LEU A 119 -16.63 24.14 0.87
N LEU A 120 -15.76 25.16 0.84
CA LEU A 120 -15.86 26.26 -0.12
C LEU A 120 -15.55 25.82 -1.56
N SER A 121 -14.88 24.69 -1.75
CA SER A 121 -14.63 24.09 -3.06
C SER A 121 -15.81 23.23 -3.56
N GLY A 122 -16.94 23.20 -2.84
CA GLY A 122 -18.15 22.47 -3.22
C GLY A 122 -18.28 21.07 -2.63
N HIS A 123 -17.39 20.66 -1.72
CA HIS A 123 -17.57 19.38 -1.03
C HIS A 123 -18.68 19.48 0.03
N GLY A 124 -19.72 18.66 -0.12
CA GLY A 124 -20.88 18.64 0.77
C GLY A 124 -20.84 17.56 1.85
N CYS A 125 -22.02 17.24 2.40
CA CYS A 125 -22.18 16.19 3.39
C CYS A 125 -21.80 14.80 2.81
N PRO A 126 -20.92 14.02 3.49
CA PRO A 126 -20.49 12.72 2.99
C PRO A 126 -21.63 11.70 2.93
N VAL A 127 -22.58 11.74 3.87
CA VAL A 127 -23.73 10.82 3.89
C VAL A 127 -24.66 11.11 2.71
N CYS A 128 -25.01 12.38 2.48
CA CYS A 128 -25.84 12.77 1.34
C CYS A 128 -25.14 12.51 0.00
N GLY A 129 -23.81 12.72 -0.07
CA GLY A 129 -22.99 12.40 -1.23
C GLY A 129 -23.03 10.92 -1.57
N TYR A 130 -22.85 10.06 -0.56
CA TYR A 130 -22.91 8.61 -0.70
C TYR A 130 -24.29 8.13 -1.17
N GLU A 131 -25.38 8.60 -0.55
CA GLU A 131 -26.74 8.21 -0.95
C GLU A 131 -27.10 8.65 -2.38
N ARG A 132 -26.65 9.84 -2.80
CA ARG A 132 -26.81 10.30 -4.18
C ARG A 132 -26.04 9.42 -5.16
N GLN A 133 -24.80 9.07 -4.86
CA GLN A 133 -24.01 8.16 -5.69
C GLN A 133 -24.63 6.76 -5.78
N LYS A 134 -25.15 6.25 -4.66
CA LYS A 134 -25.86 4.97 -4.58
C LYS A 134 -27.13 4.95 -5.41
N LYS A 135 -27.87 6.07 -5.48
CA LYS A 135 -29.05 6.21 -6.36
C LYS A 135 -28.66 6.25 -7.85
N LEU A 136 -27.60 6.99 -8.20
CA LEU A 136 -27.09 7.09 -9.57
C LEU A 136 -26.57 5.76 -10.14
N GLN A 137 -26.15 4.83 -9.28
CA GLN A 137 -25.68 3.49 -9.69
C GLN A 137 -26.81 2.44 -9.78
N ARG A 138 -28.07 2.78 -9.51
CA ARG A 138 -29.20 1.85 -9.67
C ARG A 138 -29.70 1.89 -11.11
N TYR A 139 -29.93 0.73 -11.70
CA TYR A 139 -30.71 0.64 -12.93
C TYR A 139 -32.15 1.10 -12.68
N SER A 140 -32.79 1.69 -13.70
CA SER A 140 -34.25 1.77 -13.71
C SER A 140 -34.83 0.36 -13.86
N ASN A 141 -36.10 0.16 -13.49
CA ASN A 141 -36.76 -1.14 -13.68
C ASN A 141 -36.71 -1.58 -15.15
N GLU A 142 -36.93 -0.66 -16.08
CA GLU A 142 -36.83 -0.91 -17.52
C GLU A 142 -35.41 -1.33 -17.96
N ALA A 143 -34.38 -0.61 -17.52
CA ALA A 143 -32.99 -0.97 -17.83
C ALA A 143 -32.61 -2.33 -17.25
N PHE A 144 -33.10 -2.66 -16.05
CA PHE A 144 -32.93 -3.97 -15.45
C PHE A 144 -33.60 -5.06 -16.28
N LEU A 145 -34.86 -4.89 -16.69
CA LEU A 145 -35.60 -5.88 -17.47
C LEU A 145 -34.96 -6.10 -18.86
N ASN A 146 -34.49 -5.03 -19.51
CA ASN A 146 -33.73 -5.14 -20.76
C ASN A 146 -32.47 -5.99 -20.56
N GLN A 147 -31.67 -5.69 -19.54
CA GLN A 147 -30.46 -6.47 -19.24
C GLN A 147 -30.78 -7.91 -18.84
N LEU A 148 -31.87 -8.14 -18.10
CA LEU A 148 -32.34 -9.47 -17.73
C LEU A 148 -32.69 -10.29 -18.97
N SER A 149 -33.39 -9.69 -19.94
CA SER A 149 -33.77 -10.35 -21.18
C SER A 149 -32.56 -10.72 -22.06
N GLU A 150 -31.51 -9.90 -22.05
CA GLU A 150 -30.27 -10.18 -22.77
C GLU A 150 -29.45 -11.32 -22.13
N VAL A 151 -29.33 -11.31 -20.80
CA VAL A 151 -28.46 -12.26 -20.07
C VAL A 151 -29.17 -13.58 -19.76
N SER A 152 -30.48 -13.56 -19.55
CA SER A 152 -31.26 -14.72 -19.10
C SER A 152 -32.67 -14.69 -19.72
N PRO A 153 -32.79 -14.90 -21.04
CA PRO A 153 -34.05 -14.78 -21.77
C PRO A 153 -35.17 -15.72 -21.25
N ASP A 154 -34.76 -16.83 -20.63
CA ASP A 154 -35.64 -17.87 -20.08
C ASP A 154 -36.18 -17.58 -18.66
N ILE A 155 -35.96 -16.37 -18.14
CA ILE A 155 -36.34 -15.97 -16.78
C ILE A 155 -37.07 -14.63 -16.80
N ASP A 156 -38.25 -14.59 -16.19
CA ASP A 156 -39.01 -13.35 -15.95
C ASP A 156 -38.88 -12.90 -14.50
N ALA A 157 -38.82 -11.58 -14.29
CA ALA A 157 -38.98 -10.97 -12.97
C ALA A 157 -40.47 -10.77 -12.68
N LEU A 158 -40.95 -11.26 -11.54
CA LEU A 158 -42.35 -11.13 -11.11
C LEU A 158 -42.60 -9.94 -10.18
N ASP A 159 -41.55 -9.44 -9.50
CA ASP A 159 -41.65 -8.22 -8.70
C ASP A 159 -40.82 -7.09 -9.35
N GLU A 160 -41.16 -5.85 -9.00
CA GLU A 160 -40.45 -4.66 -9.48
C GLU A 160 -39.01 -4.60 -8.93
N TYR A 161 -38.07 -4.19 -9.79
CA TYR A 161 -36.67 -4.02 -9.43
C TYR A 161 -36.46 -2.87 -8.45
N VAL A 162 -35.89 -3.18 -7.30
CA VAL A 162 -35.51 -2.18 -6.29
C VAL A 162 -34.02 -1.85 -6.39
N ASN A 163 -33.17 -2.89 -6.37
CA ASN A 163 -31.72 -2.82 -6.54
C ASN A 163 -31.15 -4.25 -6.68
N ASN A 164 -29.85 -4.35 -6.98
CA ASN A 164 -29.13 -5.59 -7.21
C ASN A 164 -28.99 -6.54 -5.99
N HIS A 165 -29.32 -6.09 -4.79
CA HIS A 165 -29.15 -6.84 -3.54
C HIS A 165 -30.47 -7.15 -2.82
N THR A 166 -31.57 -6.50 -3.19
CA THR A 166 -32.89 -6.81 -2.66
C THR A 166 -33.44 -8.03 -3.39
N LYS A 167 -33.87 -9.06 -2.65
CA LYS A 167 -34.45 -10.26 -3.25
C LYS A 167 -35.82 -9.98 -3.85
N ILE A 168 -36.03 -10.40 -5.09
CA ILE A 168 -37.32 -10.37 -5.80
C ILE A 168 -37.67 -11.77 -6.32
N ARG A 169 -38.93 -11.98 -6.66
CA ARG A 169 -39.42 -13.23 -7.26
C ARG A 169 -39.11 -13.26 -8.76
N PHE A 170 -38.68 -14.42 -9.21
CA PHE A 170 -38.44 -14.75 -10.61
C PHE A 170 -39.22 -16.01 -10.99
N GLN A 171 -39.56 -16.13 -12.26
CA GLN A 171 -40.17 -17.31 -12.84
C GLN A 171 -39.33 -17.83 -14.01
N CYS A 172 -39.14 -19.14 -14.09
CA CYS A 172 -38.48 -19.76 -15.22
C CYS A 172 -39.51 -20.08 -16.29
N LYS A 173 -39.28 -19.62 -17.52
CA LYS A 173 -40.13 -19.94 -18.68
C LYS A 173 -40.09 -21.41 -19.08
N ILE A 174 -38.97 -22.10 -18.78
CA ILE A 174 -38.76 -23.49 -19.18
C ILE A 174 -39.53 -24.45 -18.26
N CYS A 175 -39.37 -24.34 -16.94
CA CYS A 175 -39.96 -25.28 -15.98
C CYS A 175 -41.11 -24.71 -15.15
N GLY A 176 -41.45 -23.43 -15.34
CA GLY A 176 -42.51 -22.75 -14.59
C GLY A 176 -42.19 -22.41 -13.13
N LYS A 177 -41.06 -22.91 -12.58
CA LYS A 177 -40.71 -22.70 -11.16
C LYS A 177 -40.59 -21.22 -10.84
N GLN A 178 -41.22 -20.82 -9.74
CA GLN A 178 -41.04 -19.51 -9.12
C GLN A 178 -40.08 -19.63 -7.94
N TRP A 179 -39.15 -18.68 -7.80
CA TRP A 179 -38.22 -18.62 -6.66
C TRP A 179 -37.84 -17.17 -6.36
N LYS A 180 -37.32 -16.94 -5.14
CA LYS A 180 -36.93 -15.61 -4.67
C LYS A 180 -35.41 -15.50 -4.56
N THR A 181 -34.79 -14.57 -5.29
CA THR A 181 -33.34 -14.32 -5.23
C THR A 181 -32.98 -12.88 -5.57
N VAL A 182 -31.71 -12.51 -5.45
CA VAL A 182 -31.23 -11.15 -5.76
C VAL A 182 -31.00 -10.97 -7.28
N PRO A 183 -31.38 -9.83 -7.88
CA PRO A 183 -31.19 -9.56 -9.31
C PRO A 183 -29.76 -9.74 -9.81
N ASN A 184 -28.76 -9.34 -9.00
CA ASN A 184 -27.35 -9.50 -9.36
C ASN A 184 -26.96 -10.96 -9.64
N SER A 185 -27.60 -11.91 -8.95
CA SER A 185 -27.34 -13.34 -9.15
C SER A 185 -27.75 -13.76 -10.55
N ILE A 186 -28.94 -13.38 -10.99
CA ILE A 186 -29.47 -13.72 -12.32
C ILE A 186 -28.66 -13.01 -13.41
N LEU A 187 -28.39 -11.71 -13.24
CA LEU A 187 -27.55 -10.93 -14.16
C LEU A 187 -26.09 -11.41 -14.23
N SER A 188 -25.63 -12.19 -13.24
CA SER A 188 -24.32 -12.86 -13.28
C SER A 188 -24.37 -14.24 -13.97
N GLY A 189 -25.52 -14.61 -14.54
CA GLY A 189 -25.73 -15.87 -15.27
C GLY A 189 -26.16 -17.05 -14.40
N HIS A 190 -26.49 -16.85 -13.12
CA HIS A 190 -27.05 -17.92 -12.29
C HIS A 190 -28.54 -18.11 -12.61
N GLY A 191 -28.86 -19.16 -13.37
CA GLY A 191 -30.22 -19.44 -13.83
C GLY A 191 -31.16 -20.04 -12.79
N CYS A 192 -32.30 -20.56 -13.26
CA CYS A 192 -33.31 -21.21 -12.42
C CYS A 192 -32.70 -22.36 -11.59
N PRO A 193 -32.90 -22.41 -10.26
CA PRO A 193 -32.30 -23.43 -9.40
C PRO A 193 -32.77 -24.86 -9.75
N SER A 194 -33.91 -25.02 -10.42
CA SER A 194 -34.44 -26.31 -10.87
C SER A 194 -33.96 -26.74 -12.26
N CYS A 195 -33.54 -25.79 -13.10
CA CYS A 195 -33.04 -26.04 -14.47
C CYS A 195 -31.52 -26.00 -14.56
N ALA A 196 -30.86 -25.18 -13.72
CA ALA A 196 -29.43 -25.20 -13.56
C ALA A 196 -29.07 -26.58 -13.00
N ARG A 197 -28.55 -27.46 -13.86
CA ARG A 197 -28.13 -28.85 -13.58
C ARG A 197 -27.05 -28.90 -12.49
N SER A 198 -27.44 -28.60 -11.28
CA SER A 198 -26.58 -28.44 -10.13
C SER A 198 -26.40 -29.80 -9.48
N SER A 199 -25.15 -30.27 -9.47
CA SER A 199 -24.39 -30.94 -8.40
C SER A 199 -25.10 -31.60 -7.19
N THR A 200 -26.36 -32.01 -7.28
CA THR A 200 -27.05 -32.80 -6.25
C THR A 200 -26.70 -34.27 -6.44
N SER A 201 -26.56 -35.01 -5.34
CA SER A 201 -26.23 -36.43 -5.43
C SER A 201 -27.40 -37.24 -6.00
N PHE A 202 -27.12 -38.43 -6.56
CA PHE A 202 -28.19 -39.33 -6.99
C PHE A 202 -29.12 -39.70 -5.83
N LEU A 203 -28.56 -39.97 -4.64
CA LEU A 203 -29.34 -40.29 -3.43
C LEU A 203 -30.24 -39.12 -3.01
N GLU A 204 -29.73 -37.89 -3.03
CA GLU A 204 -30.53 -36.69 -2.76
C GLU A 204 -31.72 -36.59 -3.70
N GLN A 205 -31.49 -36.77 -5.00
CA GLN A 205 -32.57 -36.75 -5.98
C GLN A 205 -33.52 -37.94 -5.83
N ALA A 206 -33.04 -39.13 -5.47
CA ALA A 206 -33.90 -40.29 -5.22
C ALA A 206 -34.84 -40.05 -4.04
N ILE A 207 -34.33 -39.51 -2.91
CA ILE A 207 -35.15 -39.15 -1.75
C ILE A 207 -36.15 -38.06 -2.14
N PHE A 208 -35.69 -36.97 -2.76
CA PHE A 208 -36.54 -35.86 -3.16
C PHE A 208 -37.71 -36.31 -4.05
N ASN A 209 -37.42 -37.08 -5.10
CA ASN A 209 -38.43 -37.53 -6.06
C ASN A 209 -39.36 -38.58 -5.43
N ALA A 210 -38.86 -39.48 -4.57
CA ALA A 210 -39.72 -40.45 -3.88
C ALA A 210 -40.78 -39.78 -3.01
N PHE A 211 -40.40 -38.80 -2.17
CA PHE A 211 -41.36 -38.04 -1.38
C PHE A 211 -42.27 -37.16 -2.25
N SER A 212 -41.74 -36.56 -3.32
CA SER A 212 -42.52 -35.71 -4.24
C SER A 212 -43.62 -36.49 -4.97
N MET A 213 -43.38 -37.76 -5.29
CA MET A 213 -44.37 -38.63 -5.95
C MET A 213 -45.56 -38.99 -5.05
N ILE A 214 -45.42 -38.87 -3.73
CA ILE A 214 -46.47 -39.14 -2.75
C ILE A 214 -47.17 -37.85 -2.32
N LEU A 215 -46.38 -36.82 -1.97
CA LEU A 215 -46.88 -35.60 -1.34
C LEU A 215 -47.17 -34.48 -2.34
N GLY A 216 -46.75 -34.63 -3.59
CA GLY A 216 -46.76 -33.59 -4.61
C GLY A 216 -45.44 -32.81 -4.67
N VAL A 217 -45.08 -32.38 -5.88
CA VAL A 217 -43.78 -31.74 -6.18
C VAL A 217 -43.56 -30.44 -5.39
N ASP A 218 -44.62 -29.67 -5.11
CA ASP A 218 -44.51 -28.41 -4.37
C ASP A 218 -44.47 -28.59 -2.85
N ALA A 219 -44.78 -29.80 -2.34
CA ALA A 219 -44.75 -30.11 -0.91
C ALA A 219 -43.34 -30.48 -0.42
N VAL A 220 -42.40 -30.75 -1.32
CA VAL A 220 -41.01 -31.10 -1.02
C VAL A 220 -40.09 -29.99 -1.53
N LEU A 221 -39.33 -29.40 -0.62
CA LEU A 221 -38.41 -28.31 -0.93
C LEU A 221 -36.99 -28.85 -1.07
N SER A 222 -36.25 -28.37 -2.07
CA SER A 222 -34.84 -28.69 -2.27
C SER A 222 -33.98 -27.46 -2.00
N ARG A 223 -32.86 -27.66 -1.30
CA ARG A 223 -31.86 -26.63 -0.96
C ARG A 223 -32.47 -25.40 -0.27
N ASP A 224 -33.37 -25.65 0.67
CA ASP A 224 -34.00 -24.58 1.44
C ASP A 224 -32.97 -23.91 2.35
N ARG A 225 -32.89 -22.57 2.30
CA ARG A 225 -32.04 -21.78 3.20
C ARG A 225 -32.84 -20.97 4.19
N GLU A 226 -34.16 -20.90 4.02
CA GLU A 226 -35.01 -19.96 4.74
C GLU A 226 -35.39 -20.48 6.12
N LEU A 227 -35.65 -21.79 6.25
CA LEU A 227 -36.12 -22.40 7.50
C LEU A 227 -35.17 -22.15 8.67
N ILE A 228 -33.87 -22.38 8.48
CA ILE A 228 -32.84 -22.29 9.54
C ILE A 228 -31.75 -21.24 9.27
N GLY A 229 -31.86 -20.46 8.18
CA GLY A 229 -30.81 -19.54 7.75
C GLY A 229 -29.54 -20.24 7.26
N MET A 230 -29.61 -21.55 6.98
CA MET A 230 -28.55 -22.40 6.43
C MET A 230 -29.18 -23.35 5.41
N GLU A 231 -28.43 -23.75 4.38
CA GLU A 231 -28.93 -24.68 3.35
C GLU A 231 -29.22 -26.06 3.94
N LEU A 232 -30.44 -26.55 3.69
CA LEU A 232 -30.95 -27.90 3.93
C LEU A 232 -31.23 -28.56 2.59
N ASP A 233 -30.64 -29.73 2.32
CA ASP A 233 -30.73 -30.37 0.99
C ASP A 233 -32.17 -30.72 0.61
N ILE A 234 -32.94 -31.33 1.52
CA ILE A 234 -34.35 -31.68 1.33
C ILE A 234 -35.14 -31.28 2.58
N VAL A 235 -36.25 -30.58 2.42
CA VAL A 235 -37.16 -30.19 3.51
C VAL A 235 -38.59 -30.55 3.14
N ILE A 236 -39.31 -31.19 4.06
CA ILE A 236 -40.71 -31.57 3.89
C ILE A 236 -41.52 -30.89 5.00
N PRO A 237 -42.11 -29.71 4.73
CA PRO A 237 -42.78 -28.93 5.75
C PRO A 237 -43.95 -29.63 6.45
N SER A 238 -44.75 -30.40 5.71
CA SER A 238 -45.91 -31.13 6.26
C SER A 238 -45.53 -32.16 7.32
N LEU A 239 -44.35 -32.78 7.18
CA LEU A 239 -43.83 -33.79 8.11
C LEU A 239 -42.89 -33.19 9.17
N LYS A 240 -42.58 -31.88 9.08
CA LYS A 240 -41.58 -31.20 9.91
C LYS A 240 -40.21 -31.93 9.92
N ILE A 241 -39.77 -32.39 8.75
CA ILE A 241 -38.53 -33.15 8.61
C ILE A 241 -37.64 -32.59 7.49
N ALA A 242 -36.34 -32.77 7.64
CA ALA A 242 -35.33 -32.45 6.64
C ALA A 242 -34.30 -33.58 6.52
N TYR A 243 -33.74 -33.76 5.32
CA TYR A 243 -32.72 -34.77 5.03
C TYR A 243 -31.45 -34.13 4.47
N GLU A 244 -30.30 -34.62 4.93
CA GLU A 244 -28.95 -34.22 4.49
C GLU A 244 -28.12 -35.46 4.11
N PRO A 245 -28.29 -35.97 2.88
CA PRO A 245 -27.50 -37.08 2.38
C PRO A 245 -26.12 -36.62 1.87
N GLY A 246 -25.06 -37.29 2.32
CA GLY A 246 -23.71 -37.01 1.83
C GLY A 246 -22.68 -38.09 2.18
N SER A 247 -21.65 -38.22 1.34
CA SER A 247 -20.55 -39.16 1.61
C SER A 247 -19.68 -38.68 2.76
N TRP A 248 -19.28 -39.60 3.65
CA TRP A 248 -18.47 -39.29 4.82
C TRP A 248 -17.17 -38.54 4.50
N ALA A 249 -16.54 -38.87 3.36
CA ALA A 249 -15.32 -38.21 2.89
C ALA A 249 -15.49 -36.69 2.71
N TRP A 250 -16.70 -36.21 2.48
CA TRP A 250 -17.04 -34.79 2.36
C TRP A 250 -17.48 -34.14 3.68
N HIS A 251 -17.95 -34.93 4.64
CA HIS A 251 -18.53 -34.45 5.90
C HIS A 251 -17.59 -34.56 7.11
N TYR A 252 -16.49 -35.31 7.05
CA TYR A 252 -15.64 -35.54 8.22
C TYR A 252 -15.11 -34.24 8.87
N ASN A 253 -14.82 -33.20 8.07
CA ASN A 253 -14.41 -31.86 8.54
C ASN A 253 -15.58 -30.89 8.80
N LYS A 254 -16.82 -31.30 8.52
CA LYS A 254 -18.02 -30.45 8.61
C LYS A 254 -18.93 -30.82 9.80
N LYS A 255 -18.51 -31.72 10.69
CA LYS A 255 -19.28 -32.15 11.87
C LYS A 255 -19.86 -31.00 12.70
N SER A 256 -19.09 -29.94 12.92
CA SER A 256 -19.56 -28.76 13.68
C SER A 256 -20.69 -28.03 12.96
N ARG A 257 -20.63 -27.97 11.63
CA ARG A 257 -21.68 -27.39 10.79
C ARG A 257 -22.93 -28.27 10.78
N ASP A 258 -22.76 -29.58 10.70
CA ASP A 258 -23.86 -30.55 10.78
C ASP A 258 -24.57 -30.48 12.15
N ALA A 259 -23.80 -30.39 13.24
CA ALA A 259 -24.33 -30.18 14.59
C ALA A 259 -25.10 -28.85 14.73
N GLU A 260 -24.60 -27.77 14.14
CA GLU A 260 -25.29 -26.47 14.11
C GLU A 260 -26.60 -26.53 13.31
N LYS A 261 -26.63 -27.18 12.14
CA LYS A 261 -27.87 -27.38 11.38
C LYS A 261 -28.90 -28.14 12.22
N ARG A 262 -28.49 -29.21 12.90
CA ARG A 262 -29.39 -30.00 13.78
C ARG A 262 -29.98 -29.14 14.88
N LYS A 263 -29.15 -28.36 15.57
CA LYS A 263 -29.60 -27.44 16.63
C LYS A 263 -30.66 -26.47 16.11
N ARG A 264 -30.41 -25.82 14.97
CA ARG A 264 -31.36 -24.85 14.40
C ARG A 264 -32.65 -25.49 13.89
N CYS A 265 -32.59 -26.71 13.35
CA CYS A 265 -33.80 -27.45 12.99
C CYS A 265 -34.66 -27.72 14.24
N ILE A 266 -34.05 -28.19 15.33
CA ILE A 266 -34.75 -28.44 16.61
C ILE A 266 -35.40 -27.14 17.13
N GLU A 267 -34.68 -26.02 17.11
CA GLU A 267 -35.22 -24.70 17.50
C GLU A 267 -36.44 -24.26 16.66
N LYS A 268 -36.55 -24.75 15.42
CA LYS A 268 -37.68 -24.50 14.52
C LYS A 268 -38.75 -25.58 14.57
N GLY A 269 -38.58 -26.61 15.42
CA GLY A 269 -39.50 -27.74 15.55
C GLY A 269 -39.42 -28.75 14.40
N TYR A 270 -38.26 -28.83 13.73
CA TYR A 270 -37.98 -29.78 12.66
C TYR A 270 -36.97 -30.84 13.09
N GLN A 271 -37.15 -32.07 12.61
CA GLN A 271 -36.16 -33.12 12.72
C GLN A 271 -35.21 -33.08 11.52
N LEU A 272 -33.90 -33.07 11.76
CA LEU A 272 -32.89 -33.19 10.71
C LEU A 272 -32.28 -34.60 10.72
N ILE A 273 -32.53 -35.36 9.66
CA ILE A 273 -31.94 -36.67 9.42
C ILE A 273 -30.69 -36.49 8.56
N ILE A 274 -29.53 -36.88 9.11
CA ILE A 274 -28.27 -36.87 8.37
C ILE A 274 -27.95 -38.29 7.90
N ILE A 275 -27.60 -38.44 6.62
CA ILE A 275 -27.33 -39.74 6.01
C ILE A 275 -25.89 -39.75 5.50
N TYR A 276 -25.02 -40.49 6.18
CA TYR A 276 -23.63 -40.68 5.77
C TYR A 276 -23.46 -41.94 4.94
N THR A 277 -23.01 -41.81 3.69
CA THR A 277 -22.57 -42.96 2.88
C THR A 277 -21.07 -43.18 3.01
N ASP A 278 -20.59 -44.39 2.67
CA ASP A 278 -19.17 -44.76 2.72
C ASP A 278 -18.56 -44.65 4.13
N TYR A 279 -19.37 -44.86 5.16
CA TYR A 279 -18.97 -44.73 6.56
C TYR A 279 -18.35 -46.02 7.09
N LYS A 280 -17.04 -46.00 7.35
CA LYS A 280 -16.26 -47.20 7.72
C LYS A 280 -15.96 -47.34 9.22
N LYS A 281 -16.59 -46.55 10.08
CA LYS A 281 -16.36 -46.60 11.53
C LYS A 281 -17.55 -47.25 12.24
N ASP A 282 -17.28 -47.90 13.36
CA ASP A 282 -18.31 -48.59 14.16
C ASP A 282 -19.13 -47.63 15.04
N THR A 283 -18.61 -46.43 15.31
CA THR A 283 -19.28 -45.41 16.12
C THR A 283 -20.00 -44.42 15.23
N LEU A 284 -21.31 -44.23 15.43
CA LEU A 284 -22.10 -43.22 14.71
C LEU A 284 -21.63 -41.80 15.07
N PRO A 285 -21.63 -40.85 14.10
CA PRO A 285 -21.28 -39.45 14.39
C PRO A 285 -22.27 -38.73 15.31
N PHE A 286 -23.54 -39.17 15.33
CA PHE A 286 -24.61 -38.67 16.19
C PHE A 286 -25.49 -39.83 16.66
N GLU A 287 -26.01 -39.74 17.88
CA GLU A 287 -26.78 -40.82 18.53
C GLU A 287 -28.23 -40.95 18.00
N THR A 288 -28.79 -39.87 17.43
CA THR A 288 -30.18 -39.83 16.95
C THR A 288 -30.27 -39.20 15.57
N ASN A 289 -31.31 -39.53 14.79
CA ASN A 289 -31.58 -38.96 13.46
C ASN A 289 -30.34 -38.97 12.55
N CYS A 290 -29.61 -40.09 12.54
CA CYS A 290 -28.37 -40.26 11.81
C CYS A 290 -28.28 -41.69 11.28
N TYR A 291 -28.20 -41.84 9.96
CA TYR A 291 -27.92 -43.11 9.32
C TYR A 291 -26.48 -43.11 8.82
N ALA A 292 -25.77 -44.22 9.03
CA ALA A 292 -24.44 -44.43 8.48
C ALA A 292 -24.41 -45.75 7.70
N GLN A 293 -24.25 -45.63 6.39
CA GLN A 293 -24.16 -46.76 5.48
C GLN A 293 -22.70 -47.03 5.15
N SER A 294 -22.28 -48.29 5.27
CA SER A 294 -20.91 -48.72 4.97
C SER A 294 -20.60 -48.70 3.47
N THR A 295 -21.63 -48.80 2.64
CA THR A 295 -21.57 -48.76 1.18
C THR A 295 -22.05 -47.43 0.61
N SER A 296 -21.71 -47.18 -0.65
CA SER A 296 -22.22 -46.05 -1.40
C SER A 296 -23.66 -46.33 -1.85
N LEU A 297 -24.57 -45.37 -1.65
CA LEU A 297 -25.92 -45.42 -2.20
C LEU A 297 -25.99 -44.54 -3.45
N GLY A 298 -26.43 -45.11 -4.56
CA GLY A 298 -26.41 -44.49 -5.88
C GLY A 298 -27.01 -45.39 -6.97
N ASN A 299 -27.03 -44.91 -8.21
CA ASN A 299 -27.65 -45.65 -9.32
C ASN A 299 -27.01 -47.02 -9.61
N SER A 300 -25.70 -47.18 -9.34
CA SER A 300 -24.99 -48.45 -9.54
C SER A 300 -25.50 -49.56 -8.61
N ASN A 301 -26.01 -49.18 -7.43
CA ASN A 301 -26.52 -50.05 -6.39
C ASN A 301 -27.98 -49.66 -6.12
N TRP A 302 -28.77 -49.63 -7.20
CA TRP A 302 -30.13 -49.10 -7.16
C TRP A 302 -31.03 -49.91 -6.22
N SER A 303 -30.89 -51.23 -6.17
CA SER A 303 -31.70 -52.09 -5.31
C SER A 303 -31.53 -51.72 -3.83
N GLU A 304 -30.30 -51.54 -3.36
CA GLU A 304 -29.99 -51.12 -1.99
C GLU A 304 -30.44 -49.67 -1.74
N THR A 305 -30.23 -48.80 -2.72
CA THR A 305 -30.64 -47.39 -2.65
C THR A 305 -32.16 -47.26 -2.52
N LYS A 306 -32.90 -48.00 -3.35
CA LYS A 306 -34.36 -48.09 -3.30
C LYS A 306 -34.84 -48.62 -1.95
N ALA A 307 -34.26 -49.73 -1.47
CA ALA A 307 -34.63 -50.30 -0.17
C ALA A 307 -34.44 -49.30 0.97
N PHE A 308 -33.32 -48.56 0.96
CA PHE A 308 -33.04 -47.51 1.93
C PHE A 308 -33.99 -46.30 1.82
N VAL A 309 -34.25 -45.79 0.61
CA VAL A 309 -35.22 -44.68 0.44
C VAL A 309 -36.61 -45.14 0.86
N ASN A 310 -36.99 -46.39 0.58
CA ASN A 310 -38.26 -46.95 1.02
C ASN A 310 -38.36 -47.06 2.55
N SER A 311 -37.26 -47.37 3.26
CA SER A 311 -37.26 -47.36 4.72
C SER A 311 -37.49 -45.95 5.26
N LEU A 312 -36.89 -44.91 4.64
CA LEU A 312 -37.15 -43.52 5.03
C LEU A 312 -38.62 -43.11 4.83
N LEU A 313 -39.28 -43.58 3.76
CA LEU A 313 -40.71 -43.38 3.55
C LEU A 313 -41.53 -44.08 4.64
N SER A 314 -41.18 -45.33 4.93
CA SER A 314 -41.87 -46.17 5.92
C SER A 314 -41.76 -45.60 7.34
N ASP A 315 -40.60 -45.03 7.69
CA ASP A 315 -40.38 -44.32 8.96
C ASP A 315 -41.32 -43.12 9.15
N GLN A 316 -41.87 -42.58 8.05
CA GLN A 316 -42.84 -41.49 8.05
C GLN A 316 -44.29 -41.98 7.82
N GLY A 317 -44.53 -43.29 7.81
CA GLY A 317 -45.83 -43.88 7.53
C GLY A 317 -46.27 -43.75 6.07
N LEU A 318 -45.34 -43.56 5.13
CA LEU A 318 -45.61 -43.41 3.71
C LEU A 318 -45.22 -44.67 2.94
N THR A 319 -45.91 -44.94 1.83
CA THR A 319 -45.61 -46.05 0.93
C THR A 319 -45.71 -45.58 -0.52
N LEU A 320 -44.71 -45.91 -1.32
CA LEU A 320 -44.70 -45.63 -2.76
C LEU A 320 -45.02 -46.90 -3.55
N GLU A 321 -45.97 -46.82 -4.48
CA GLU A 321 -46.32 -47.92 -5.39
C GLU A 321 -45.09 -48.40 -6.18
N GLU A 322 -44.99 -49.71 -6.38
CA GLU A 322 -43.81 -50.36 -6.98
C GLU A 322 -43.48 -49.80 -8.38
N GLU A 323 -44.51 -49.51 -9.16
CA GLU A 323 -44.43 -49.00 -10.54
C GLU A 323 -43.80 -47.59 -10.62
N LYS A 324 -43.92 -46.78 -9.56
CA LYS A 324 -43.40 -45.40 -9.53
C LYS A 324 -41.88 -45.34 -9.31
N TRP A 325 -41.26 -46.43 -8.85
CA TRP A 325 -39.82 -46.44 -8.55
C TRP A 325 -38.94 -46.30 -9.80
N GLU A 326 -39.36 -46.82 -10.95
CA GLU A 326 -38.60 -46.64 -12.19
C GLU A 326 -38.60 -45.16 -12.62
N HIS A 327 -39.72 -44.46 -12.39
CA HIS A 327 -39.82 -43.03 -12.65
C HIS A 327 -38.95 -42.21 -11.68
N VAL A 328 -38.94 -42.56 -10.39
CA VAL A 328 -38.03 -41.96 -9.39
C VAL A 328 -36.56 -42.14 -9.81
N ARG A 329 -36.19 -43.35 -10.24
CA ARG A 329 -34.83 -43.65 -10.71
C ARG A 329 -34.44 -42.80 -11.92
N SER A 330 -35.33 -42.70 -12.91
CA SER A 330 -35.10 -41.94 -14.14
C SER A 330 -34.91 -40.45 -13.85
N LEU A 331 -35.80 -39.85 -13.05
CA LEU A 331 -35.67 -38.45 -12.62
C LEU A 331 -34.40 -38.22 -11.82
N ALA A 332 -34.06 -39.13 -10.91
CA ALA A 332 -32.82 -39.02 -10.14
C ALA A 332 -31.59 -39.07 -11.04
N LEU A 333 -31.58 -39.92 -12.07
CA LEU A 333 -30.50 -40.01 -13.04
C LEU A 333 -30.37 -38.71 -13.87
N GLU A 334 -31.49 -38.20 -14.38
CA GLU A 334 -31.52 -36.99 -15.22
C GLU A 334 -31.04 -35.75 -14.44
N LYS A 335 -31.51 -35.60 -13.19
CA LYS A 335 -31.23 -34.44 -12.35
C LYS A 335 -29.86 -34.49 -11.66
N SER A 336 -29.33 -35.68 -11.39
CA SER A 336 -27.97 -35.84 -10.83
C SER A 336 -26.87 -35.95 -11.88
N ARG A 337 -27.22 -36.10 -13.18
CA ARG A 337 -26.24 -36.24 -14.26
C ARG A 337 -25.32 -35.03 -14.34
N ARG A 338 -24.02 -35.31 -14.24
CA ARG A 338 -22.97 -34.34 -14.52
C ARG A 338 -22.95 -34.02 -16.02
N LYS A 339 -22.60 -32.79 -16.35
CA LYS A 339 -22.32 -32.38 -17.73
C LYS A 339 -21.26 -33.30 -18.34
N THR A 340 -21.43 -33.72 -19.59
CA THR A 340 -20.40 -34.52 -20.27
C THR A 340 -19.23 -33.64 -20.72
N ASN A 341 -18.13 -34.26 -21.14
CA ASN A 341 -17.00 -33.53 -21.72
C ASN A 341 -17.42 -32.76 -22.97
N GLU A 342 -18.23 -33.36 -23.83
CA GLU A 342 -18.70 -32.79 -25.09
C GLU A 342 -19.59 -31.57 -24.82
N GLU A 343 -20.55 -31.70 -23.89
CA GLU A 343 -21.42 -30.61 -23.47
C GLU A 343 -20.62 -29.45 -22.88
N TYR A 344 -19.63 -29.75 -22.02
CA TYR A 344 -18.74 -28.73 -21.45
C TYR A 344 -17.92 -27.99 -22.52
N LEU A 345 -17.36 -28.73 -23.48
CA LEU A 345 -16.56 -28.16 -24.57
C LEU A 345 -17.41 -27.29 -25.50
N ALA A 346 -18.64 -27.71 -25.80
CA ALA A 346 -19.57 -26.94 -26.62
C ALA A 346 -19.89 -25.58 -25.99
N GLU A 347 -20.24 -25.55 -24.71
CA GLU A 347 -20.52 -24.30 -23.99
C GLU A 347 -19.27 -23.41 -23.84
N LEU A 348 -18.11 -24.02 -23.55
CA LEU A 348 -16.88 -23.26 -23.38
C LEU A 348 -16.49 -22.54 -24.68
N ARG A 349 -16.73 -23.15 -25.85
CA ARG A 349 -16.47 -22.52 -27.14
C ARG A 349 -17.31 -21.26 -27.36
N LEU A 350 -18.55 -21.24 -26.87
CA LEU A 350 -19.43 -20.07 -26.97
C LEU A 350 -18.95 -18.92 -26.07
N VAL A 351 -18.56 -19.23 -24.83
CA VAL A 351 -18.17 -18.21 -23.85
C VAL A 351 -16.73 -17.71 -24.06
N ASN A 352 -15.82 -18.63 -24.32
CA ASN A 352 -14.38 -18.39 -24.35
C ASN A 352 -13.75 -19.10 -25.57
N PRO A 353 -14.02 -18.61 -26.81
CA PRO A 353 -13.58 -19.26 -28.04
C PRO A 353 -12.05 -19.37 -28.18
N ASN A 354 -11.33 -18.50 -27.46
CA ASN A 354 -9.86 -18.42 -27.48
C ASN A 354 -9.17 -19.35 -26.46
N ILE A 355 -9.88 -20.34 -25.93
CA ILE A 355 -9.37 -21.27 -24.92
C ILE A 355 -9.51 -22.71 -25.43
N ARG A 356 -8.40 -23.44 -25.42
CA ARG A 356 -8.35 -24.88 -25.67
C ARG A 356 -8.26 -25.63 -24.35
N VAL A 357 -9.08 -26.67 -24.19
CA VAL A 357 -9.00 -27.59 -23.06
C VAL A 357 -7.97 -28.66 -23.39
N ILE A 358 -7.01 -28.89 -22.49
CA ILE A 358 -5.97 -29.92 -22.64
C ILE A 358 -6.18 -31.07 -21.65
N GLY A 359 -6.75 -30.79 -20.48
CA GLY A 359 -7.06 -31.82 -19.49
C GLY A 359 -8.44 -32.44 -19.67
N GLU A 360 -8.66 -33.60 -19.07
CA GLU A 360 -9.99 -34.19 -18.97
C GLU A 360 -10.87 -33.37 -18.04
N TYR A 361 -12.09 -33.07 -18.49
CA TYR A 361 -13.12 -32.54 -17.62
C TYR A 361 -13.78 -33.68 -16.83
N ARG A 362 -14.12 -33.42 -15.56
CA ARG A 362 -14.74 -34.40 -14.65
C ARG A 362 -15.96 -33.81 -13.97
N ASP A 363 -15.81 -32.58 -13.48
CA ASP A 363 -16.86 -31.75 -12.90
C ASP A 363 -16.40 -30.29 -12.82
N ASN A 364 -17.33 -29.38 -12.48
CA ASN A 364 -17.03 -27.95 -12.34
C ASN A 364 -16.14 -27.61 -11.14
N SER A 365 -15.95 -28.55 -10.23
CA SER A 365 -15.18 -28.41 -8.98
C SER A 365 -13.74 -28.95 -9.06
N THR A 366 -13.40 -29.66 -10.14
CA THR A 366 -12.09 -30.26 -10.34
C THR A 366 -11.30 -29.41 -11.33
N LYS A 367 -10.08 -29.02 -10.96
CA LYS A 367 -9.25 -28.18 -11.83
C LYS A 367 -8.91 -28.91 -13.12
N VAL A 368 -9.10 -28.23 -14.24
CA VAL A 368 -8.74 -28.70 -15.58
C VAL A 368 -7.60 -27.84 -16.12
N ARG A 369 -6.81 -28.40 -17.02
CA ARG A 369 -5.71 -27.71 -17.70
C ARG A 369 -6.18 -27.11 -19.03
N TYR A 370 -5.88 -25.83 -19.23
CA TYR A 370 -6.27 -25.05 -20.40
C TYR A 370 -5.06 -24.44 -21.09
N GLU A 371 -5.24 -24.02 -22.34
CA GLU A 371 -4.29 -23.28 -23.16
C GLU A 371 -4.97 -22.13 -23.87
N CYS A 372 -4.28 -20.99 -23.90
CA CYS A 372 -4.80 -19.78 -24.50
C CYS A 372 -4.34 -19.75 -25.94
N LEU A 373 -5.29 -19.70 -26.88
CA LEU A 373 -4.96 -19.63 -28.31
C LEU A 373 -4.35 -18.26 -28.69
N VAL A 374 -4.55 -17.23 -27.86
CA VAL A 374 -4.01 -15.88 -28.09
C VAL A 374 -2.55 -15.76 -27.67
N CYS A 375 -2.16 -16.32 -26.52
CA CYS A 375 -0.81 -16.13 -25.97
C CYS A 375 -0.02 -17.44 -25.76
N GLY A 376 -0.57 -18.59 -26.15
CA GLY A 376 0.04 -19.93 -26.02
C GLY A 376 0.25 -20.43 -24.59
N LYS A 377 -0.15 -19.66 -23.57
CA LYS A 377 0.11 -20.03 -22.18
C LYS A 377 -0.86 -21.09 -21.70
N LYS A 378 -0.31 -22.05 -20.96
CA LYS A 378 -1.05 -23.12 -20.30
C LYS A 378 -1.28 -22.77 -18.84
N TRP A 379 -2.48 -22.98 -18.32
CA TRP A 379 -2.80 -22.77 -16.90
C TRP A 379 -3.84 -23.78 -16.41
N THR A 380 -4.00 -23.88 -15.09
CA THR A 380 -5.04 -24.70 -14.47
C THR A 380 -6.11 -23.80 -13.86
N ALA A 381 -7.38 -24.14 -14.08
CA ALA A 381 -8.51 -23.39 -13.55
C ALA A 381 -9.69 -24.31 -13.29
N MET A 382 -10.67 -23.79 -12.55
CA MET A 382 -11.94 -24.46 -12.28
C MET A 382 -12.85 -24.28 -13.50
N PRO A 383 -13.43 -25.36 -14.08
CA PRO A 383 -14.29 -25.27 -15.26
C PRO A 383 -15.46 -24.29 -15.10
N GLY A 384 -16.10 -24.26 -13.92
CA GLY A 384 -17.16 -23.29 -13.64
C GLY A 384 -16.71 -21.84 -13.74
N SER A 385 -15.48 -21.52 -13.33
CA SER A 385 -14.92 -20.16 -13.45
C SER A 385 -14.67 -19.79 -14.90
N VAL A 386 -14.14 -20.71 -15.70
CA VAL A 386 -13.88 -20.48 -17.13
C VAL A 386 -15.19 -20.32 -17.90
N LEU A 387 -16.23 -21.10 -17.58
CA LEU A 387 -17.58 -20.91 -18.14
C LEU A 387 -18.24 -19.60 -17.69
N SER A 388 -17.85 -19.04 -16.55
CA SER A 388 -18.31 -17.71 -16.09
C SER A 388 -17.58 -16.55 -16.79
N GLY A 389 -17.00 -16.78 -17.98
CA GLY A 389 -16.29 -15.76 -18.76
C GLY A 389 -14.86 -15.45 -18.30
N HIS A 390 -14.34 -16.11 -17.26
CA HIS A 390 -12.97 -15.85 -16.81
C HIS A 390 -11.96 -16.46 -17.78
N GLY A 391 -11.28 -15.60 -18.54
CA GLY A 391 -10.31 -16.02 -19.55
C GLY A 391 -8.89 -16.25 -19.04
N CYS A 392 -7.92 -16.25 -19.97
CA CYS A 392 -6.50 -16.45 -19.65
C CYS A 392 -5.97 -15.38 -18.67
N PRO A 393 -5.41 -15.76 -17.51
CA PRO A 393 -4.90 -14.82 -16.50
C PRO A 393 -3.80 -13.89 -17.02
N SER A 394 -2.95 -14.38 -17.92
CA SER A 394 -1.87 -13.57 -18.51
C SER A 394 -2.41 -12.52 -19.47
N CYS A 395 -3.40 -12.87 -20.31
CA CYS A 395 -4.05 -11.91 -21.19
C CYS A 395 -4.90 -10.90 -20.40
N GLY A 396 -5.58 -11.34 -19.35
CA GLY A 396 -6.30 -10.46 -18.43
C GLY A 396 -5.37 -9.45 -17.74
N SER A 397 -4.23 -9.91 -17.21
CA SER A 397 -3.24 -9.06 -16.57
C SER A 397 -2.63 -8.03 -17.54
N ARG A 398 -2.34 -8.44 -18.78
CA ARG A 398 -1.84 -7.55 -19.83
C ARG A 398 -2.87 -6.48 -20.19
N ARG A 399 -4.12 -6.87 -20.47
CA ARG A 399 -5.22 -5.92 -20.75
C ARG A 399 -5.42 -4.92 -19.61
N SER A 400 -5.38 -5.38 -18.37
CA SER A 400 -5.49 -4.48 -17.21
C SER A 400 -4.32 -3.51 -17.12
N ALA A 401 -3.08 -3.99 -17.34
CA ALA A 401 -1.90 -3.12 -17.35
C ALA A 401 -1.94 -2.08 -18.48
N ASP A 402 -2.43 -2.46 -19.66
CA ASP A 402 -2.57 -1.57 -20.81
C ASP A 402 -3.69 -0.54 -20.57
N SER A 403 -4.82 -0.93 -19.98
CA SER A 403 -5.90 0.01 -19.62
C SER A 403 -5.47 1.08 -18.60
N LYS A 404 -4.46 0.79 -17.77
CA LYS A 404 -3.91 1.72 -16.76
C LYS A 404 -2.75 2.55 -17.32
N ARG A 405 -2.27 2.25 -18.52
CA ARG A 405 -1.15 2.93 -19.14
C ARG A 405 -1.64 4.24 -19.73
N LYS A 406 -1.01 5.35 -19.32
CA LYS A 406 -1.25 6.66 -19.92
C LYS A 406 -0.94 6.64 -21.41
N THR A 407 -1.68 7.40 -22.21
CA THR A 407 -1.24 7.71 -23.58
C THR A 407 -0.05 8.67 -23.55
N HIS A 408 0.61 8.84 -24.70
CA HIS A 408 1.70 9.80 -24.82
C HIS A 408 1.23 11.24 -24.53
N GLU A 409 0.05 11.61 -25.03
CA GLU A 409 -0.56 12.92 -24.85
C GLU A 409 -0.91 13.17 -23.38
N GLN A 410 -1.53 12.18 -22.72
CA GLN A 410 -1.86 12.26 -21.29
C GLN A 410 -0.60 12.45 -20.44
N PHE A 411 0.49 11.74 -20.75
CA PHE A 411 1.77 11.90 -20.08
C PHE A 411 2.34 13.31 -20.26
N ILE A 412 2.31 13.86 -21.48
CA ILE A 412 2.81 15.22 -21.75
C ILE A 412 2.00 16.28 -20.98
N ILE A 413 0.67 16.18 -20.97
CA ILE A 413 -0.21 17.14 -20.28
C ILE A 413 0.09 17.16 -18.77
N GLU A 414 0.24 15.98 -18.15
CA GLU A 414 0.61 15.91 -16.74
C GLU A 414 2.02 16.43 -16.47
N LEU A 415 2.98 16.10 -17.34
CA LEU A 415 4.36 16.54 -17.20
C LEU A 415 4.47 18.06 -17.24
N GLN A 416 3.74 18.72 -18.14
CA GLN A 416 3.77 20.19 -18.27
C GLN A 416 3.29 20.90 -17.00
N LYS A 417 2.35 20.32 -16.25
CA LYS A 417 1.88 20.88 -14.96
C LYS A 417 2.97 20.85 -13.88
N ILE A 418 3.85 19.83 -13.91
CA ILE A 418 4.83 19.56 -12.86
C ILE A 418 6.20 20.16 -13.21
N ASN A 419 6.63 19.95 -14.46
CA ASN A 419 7.92 20.35 -14.99
C ASN A 419 7.72 21.09 -16.34
N PRO A 420 7.20 22.33 -16.34
CA PRO A 420 6.90 23.09 -17.56
C PRO A 420 8.14 23.39 -18.42
N LYS A 421 9.34 23.21 -17.86
CA LYS A 421 10.63 23.48 -18.50
C LYS A 421 11.23 22.25 -19.20
N VAL A 422 10.60 21.09 -19.10
CA VAL A 422 11.07 19.85 -19.72
C VAL A 422 10.34 19.62 -21.04
N ILE A 423 11.09 19.44 -22.12
CA ILE A 423 10.60 19.11 -23.45
C ILE A 423 10.87 17.61 -23.66
N VAL A 424 9.85 16.84 -24.02
CA VAL A 424 9.97 15.41 -24.30
C VAL A 424 10.35 15.23 -25.77
N LEU A 425 11.44 14.52 -26.06
CA LEU A 425 11.91 14.25 -27.43
C LEU A 425 11.61 12.82 -27.89
N GLY A 426 11.46 11.87 -26.96
CA GLY A 426 11.15 10.47 -27.28
C GLY A 426 9.66 10.12 -27.15
N GLN A 427 9.27 8.96 -27.70
CA GLN A 427 7.91 8.44 -27.52
C GLN A 427 7.74 7.84 -26.13
N TYR A 428 6.65 8.21 -25.44
CA TYR A 428 6.30 7.62 -24.16
C TYR A 428 5.68 6.23 -24.38
N THR A 429 6.25 5.21 -23.75
CA THR A 429 5.75 3.83 -23.82
C THR A 429 5.19 3.37 -22.48
N ASN A 430 5.89 3.64 -21.38
CA ASN A 430 5.46 3.34 -20.01
C ASN A 430 6.34 4.10 -19.00
N ASN A 431 6.00 4.02 -17.72
CA ASN A 431 6.70 4.72 -16.63
C ASN A 431 8.09 4.17 -16.25
N LYS A 432 8.45 2.98 -16.75
CA LYS A 432 9.67 2.23 -16.41
C LYS A 432 10.70 2.22 -17.55
N THR A 433 10.34 2.69 -18.75
CA THR A 433 11.27 2.84 -19.86
C THR A 433 11.76 4.29 -19.88
N LYS A 434 13.08 4.48 -20.00
CA LYS A 434 13.67 5.82 -20.06
C LYS A 434 13.19 6.55 -21.31
N ILE A 435 12.96 7.85 -21.17
CA ILE A 435 12.57 8.75 -22.25
C ILE A 435 13.60 9.87 -22.36
N LEU A 436 13.94 10.23 -23.60
CA LEU A 436 14.85 11.34 -23.88
C LEU A 436 14.11 12.67 -23.73
N CYS A 437 14.69 13.57 -22.94
CA CYS A 437 14.15 14.91 -22.69
C CYS A 437 15.21 15.98 -22.92
N GLU A 438 14.76 17.20 -23.23
CA GLU A 438 15.57 18.41 -23.33
C GLU A 438 15.08 19.49 -22.36
N CYS A 439 16.01 20.22 -21.76
CA CYS A 439 15.68 21.32 -20.84
C CYS A 439 15.51 22.60 -21.65
N ARG A 440 14.38 23.27 -21.51
CA ARG A 440 14.13 24.56 -22.17
C ARG A 440 15.17 25.62 -21.80
N ASP A 441 15.59 25.67 -20.53
CA ASP A 441 16.47 26.71 -19.99
C ASP A 441 17.94 26.52 -20.39
N CYS A 442 18.47 25.29 -20.28
CA CYS A 442 19.92 25.05 -20.45
C CYS A 442 20.28 24.13 -21.62
N LYS A 443 19.29 23.73 -22.41
CA LYS A 443 19.41 22.86 -23.60
C LYS A 443 20.08 21.50 -23.35
N ASN A 444 20.25 21.12 -22.09
CA ASN A 444 20.78 19.82 -21.72
C ASN A 444 19.80 18.74 -22.15
N ARG A 445 20.28 17.73 -22.87
CA ARG A 445 19.54 16.51 -23.20
C ARG A 445 19.90 15.40 -22.21
N TRP A 446 18.92 14.66 -21.72
CA TRP A 446 19.16 13.53 -20.82
C TRP A 446 18.03 12.51 -20.88
N GLU A 447 18.38 11.27 -20.55
CA GLU A 447 17.40 10.19 -20.37
C GLU A 447 16.94 10.09 -18.92
N ILE A 448 15.65 9.88 -18.73
CA ILE A 448 15.05 9.75 -17.40
C ILE A 448 13.80 8.88 -17.46
N LEU A 449 13.46 8.25 -16.33
CA LEU A 449 12.20 7.52 -16.21
C LEU A 449 11.02 8.50 -16.12
N PRO A 450 9.94 8.33 -16.91
CA PRO A 450 8.75 9.18 -16.85
C PRO A 450 8.16 9.33 -15.45
N GLN A 451 8.16 8.28 -14.63
CA GLN A 451 7.69 8.36 -13.23
C GLN A 451 8.49 9.34 -12.38
N ASN A 452 9.79 9.51 -12.65
CA ASN A 452 10.64 10.45 -11.91
C ASN A 452 10.37 11.89 -12.32
N LEU A 453 10.11 12.10 -13.62
CA LEU A 453 9.64 13.39 -14.12
C LEU A 453 8.31 13.78 -13.48
N LEU A 454 7.35 12.86 -13.40
CA LEU A 454 6.06 13.09 -12.72
C LEU A 454 6.18 13.27 -11.20
N ARG A 455 7.30 12.85 -10.58
CA ARG A 455 7.61 13.15 -9.16
C ARG A 455 8.29 14.51 -8.97
N GLY A 456 8.47 15.30 -10.03
CA GLY A 456 9.09 16.62 -9.96
C GLY A 456 10.61 16.63 -10.14
N GLN A 457 11.24 15.50 -10.52
CA GLN A 457 12.64 15.57 -10.95
C GLN A 457 12.72 16.27 -12.30
N GLY A 458 13.48 17.38 -12.36
CA GLY A 458 13.72 18.13 -13.58
C GLY A 458 15.11 17.89 -14.15
N CYS A 459 15.60 18.87 -14.92
CA CYS A 459 16.92 18.80 -15.54
C CYS A 459 18.05 18.60 -14.51
N PRO A 460 18.91 17.57 -14.65
CA PRO A 460 20.00 17.30 -13.71
C PRO A 460 21.06 18.41 -13.68
N ARG A 461 21.33 19.05 -14.83
CA ARG A 461 22.29 20.17 -14.91
C ARG A 461 21.80 21.38 -14.13
N CYS A 462 20.56 21.81 -14.36
CA CYS A 462 19.93 22.88 -13.57
C CYS A 462 19.83 22.52 -12.09
N GLY A 463 19.53 21.25 -11.79
CA GLY A 463 19.49 20.72 -10.42
C GLY A 463 20.83 20.88 -9.70
N ARG A 464 21.94 20.48 -10.33
CA ARG A 464 23.30 20.64 -9.77
C ARG A 464 23.68 22.09 -9.56
N ILE A 465 23.38 22.99 -10.50
CA ILE A 465 23.68 24.42 -10.36
C ILE A 465 22.92 25.02 -9.17
N ARG A 466 21.61 24.72 -9.04
CA ARG A 466 20.81 25.16 -7.89
C ARG A 466 21.34 24.60 -6.58
N ALA A 467 21.71 23.32 -6.55
CA ALA A 467 22.27 22.69 -5.36
C ALA A 467 23.63 23.31 -4.97
N ALA A 468 24.51 23.56 -5.94
CA ALA A 468 25.81 24.21 -5.71
C ALA A 468 25.64 25.63 -5.16
N LYS A 469 24.70 26.42 -5.71
CA LYS A 469 24.38 27.76 -5.19
C LYS A 469 23.82 27.71 -3.77
N LYS A 470 22.96 26.73 -3.47
CA LYS A 470 22.40 26.52 -2.13
C LYS A 470 23.45 26.08 -1.11
N ASN A 471 24.41 25.26 -1.53
CA ASN A 471 25.41 24.67 -0.64
C ASN A 471 26.69 25.52 -0.50
N LYS A 472 26.83 26.61 -1.26
CA LYS A 472 27.94 27.55 -1.12
C LYS A 472 27.80 28.27 0.22
N LYS A 473 28.68 27.95 1.16
CA LYS A 473 28.79 28.65 2.44
C LYS A 473 29.39 30.04 2.23
N THR A 474 28.92 31.00 3.01
CA THR A 474 29.56 32.30 3.18
C THR A 474 30.73 32.18 4.18
N GLN A 475 31.63 33.18 4.20
CA GLN A 475 32.72 33.27 5.18
C GLN A 475 32.16 33.17 6.61
N GLU A 476 31.06 33.88 6.89
CA GLU A 476 30.42 33.88 8.20
C GLU A 476 29.86 32.49 8.56
N GLN A 477 29.13 31.85 7.65
CA GLN A 477 28.60 30.50 7.87
C GLN A 477 29.70 29.47 8.11
N PHE A 478 30.83 29.57 7.39
CA PHE A 478 31.96 28.69 7.60
C PHE A 478 32.62 28.91 8.96
N VAL A 479 32.82 30.17 9.37
CA VAL A 479 33.38 30.52 10.68
C VAL A 479 32.50 30.04 11.83
N ASP A 480 31.18 30.20 11.72
CA ASP A 480 30.23 29.76 12.76
C ASP A 480 30.24 28.24 12.92
N GLU A 481 30.21 27.49 11.81
CA GLU A 481 30.32 26.03 11.86
C GLU A 481 31.70 25.57 12.37
N LEU A 482 32.78 26.27 12.00
CA LEU A 482 34.13 25.98 12.48
C LEU A 482 34.25 26.18 13.99
N ARG A 483 33.63 27.24 14.55
CA ARG A 483 33.60 27.49 15.99
C ARG A 483 32.85 26.40 16.75
N GLN A 484 31.75 25.90 16.21
CA GLN A 484 30.96 24.84 16.85
C GLN A 484 31.68 23.50 16.83
N LYS A 485 32.26 23.13 15.68
CA LYS A 485 32.87 21.80 15.50
C LYS A 485 34.32 21.71 15.92
N ASN A 486 35.05 22.81 15.85
CA ASN A 486 36.49 22.85 16.15
C ASN A 486 36.87 24.16 16.88
N PRO A 487 36.39 24.35 18.12
CA PRO A 487 36.48 25.63 18.84
C PRO A 487 37.92 26.09 19.13
N SER A 488 38.88 25.16 19.12
CA SER A 488 40.31 25.41 19.35
C SER A 488 41.03 26.00 18.15
N ILE A 489 40.37 26.14 17.01
CA ILE A 489 40.92 26.70 15.77
C ILE A 489 40.28 28.08 15.49
N LEU A 490 41.11 29.02 15.04
CA LEU A 490 40.73 30.35 14.60
C LEU A 490 41.00 30.47 13.10
N LEU A 491 40.03 30.94 12.33
CA LEU A 491 40.25 31.28 10.92
C LEU A 491 41.03 32.60 10.82
N VAL A 492 42.12 32.61 10.06
CA VAL A 492 42.98 33.78 9.83
C VAL A 492 42.81 34.30 8.40
N GLY A 493 42.76 33.40 7.42
CA GLY A 493 42.59 33.74 6.00
C GLY A 493 41.14 33.81 5.52
N GLU A 494 40.95 34.20 4.27
CA GLU A 494 39.64 34.22 3.62
C GLU A 494 39.16 32.83 3.19
N TYR A 495 37.91 32.49 3.49
CA TYR A 495 37.27 31.30 2.94
C TYR A 495 36.75 31.57 1.53
N ILE A 496 37.25 30.81 0.57
CA ILE A 496 36.84 30.91 -0.83
C ILE A 496 35.75 29.85 -1.14
N ASN A 497 36.01 28.60 -0.79
CA ASN A 497 35.11 27.46 -0.99
C ASN A 497 35.56 26.25 -0.16
N SER A 498 34.81 25.15 -0.16
CA SER A 498 35.07 23.96 0.66
C SER A 498 36.33 23.16 0.30
N SER A 499 36.92 23.41 -0.87
CA SER A 499 38.07 22.67 -1.42
C SER A 499 39.38 23.48 -1.44
N THR A 500 39.31 24.81 -1.32
CA THR A 500 40.51 25.65 -1.26
C THR A 500 40.99 25.74 0.18
N LYS A 501 42.28 25.45 0.41
CA LYS A 501 42.89 25.52 1.74
C LYS A 501 42.80 26.95 2.30
N VAL A 502 42.49 27.05 3.58
CA VAL A 502 42.39 28.31 4.33
C VAL A 502 43.46 28.35 5.42
N GLU A 503 43.99 29.55 5.68
CA GLU A 503 44.94 29.76 6.77
C GLU A 503 44.21 29.82 8.11
N VAL A 504 44.65 29.01 9.07
CA VAL A 504 44.06 28.92 10.41
C VAL A 504 45.14 28.94 11.49
N GLU A 505 44.78 29.41 12.67
CA GLU A 505 45.62 29.49 13.86
C GLU A 505 45.04 28.63 15.00
N CYS A 506 45.89 27.89 15.69
CA CYS A 506 45.49 27.17 16.89
C CYS A 506 45.42 28.13 18.07
N LYS A 507 44.28 28.22 18.74
CA LYS A 507 44.12 29.07 19.92
C LYS A 507 45.00 28.63 21.10
N VAL A 508 45.34 27.34 21.18
CA VAL A 508 46.14 26.73 22.25
C VAL A 508 47.63 26.99 22.06
N CYS A 509 48.22 26.55 20.95
CA CYS A 509 49.67 26.62 20.73
C CYS A 509 50.12 27.74 19.78
N LYS A 510 49.19 28.57 19.30
CA LYS A 510 49.41 29.70 18.36
C LYS A 510 50.04 29.33 17.03
N TYR A 511 50.11 28.04 16.70
CA TYR A 511 50.62 27.57 15.43
C TYR A 511 49.66 27.92 14.28
N ARG A 512 50.20 28.47 13.19
CA ARG A 512 49.46 28.79 11.96
C ARG A 512 49.74 27.77 10.87
N TRP A 513 48.71 27.33 10.15
CA TRP A 513 48.85 26.41 9.02
C TRP A 513 47.69 26.54 8.02
N HIS A 514 47.88 25.96 6.84
CA HIS A 514 46.87 25.89 5.80
C HIS A 514 46.13 24.55 5.85
N ALA A 515 44.79 24.58 5.97
CA ALA A 515 43.96 23.38 6.09
C ALA A 515 42.76 23.40 5.15
N ASN A 516 42.26 22.23 4.74
CA ASN A 516 41.03 22.16 3.96
C ASN A 516 39.82 22.44 4.86
N PRO A 517 38.89 23.30 4.43
CA PRO A 517 37.65 23.59 5.15
C PRO A 517 36.81 22.36 5.53
N MET A 518 36.72 21.33 4.67
CA MET A 518 35.99 20.10 5.01
C MET A 518 36.65 19.33 6.16
N ASP A 519 37.99 19.25 6.19
CA ASP A 519 38.72 18.53 7.23
C ASP A 519 38.55 19.26 8.58
N LEU A 520 38.62 20.59 8.56
CA LEU A 520 38.38 21.42 9.75
C LEU A 520 36.97 21.21 10.33
N LEU A 521 35.95 21.18 9.48
CA LEU A 521 34.56 20.86 9.86
C LEU A 521 34.33 19.37 10.14
N GLY A 522 35.26 18.50 9.76
CA GLY A 522 35.31 17.09 10.13
C GLY A 522 35.88 16.86 11.54
N GLY A 523 36.41 17.91 12.19
CA GLY A 523 36.98 17.84 13.53
C GLY A 523 38.50 17.67 13.55
N HIS A 524 39.20 17.76 12.41
CA HIS A 524 40.65 17.67 12.38
C HIS A 524 41.30 18.89 13.07
N GLY A 525 42.00 18.64 14.18
CA GLY A 525 42.59 19.66 15.05
C GLY A 525 43.94 20.22 14.60
N CYS A 526 44.60 20.95 15.49
CA CYS A 526 45.94 21.49 15.24
C CYS A 526 46.99 20.37 15.12
N PRO A 527 47.76 20.31 14.02
CA PRO A 527 48.74 19.26 13.83
C PRO A 527 49.91 19.32 14.82
N LYS A 528 50.24 20.51 15.35
CA LYS A 528 51.26 20.71 16.39
C LYS A 528 50.82 20.11 17.73
N CYS A 529 49.60 20.42 18.17
CA CYS A 529 49.03 19.86 19.40
C CYS A 529 48.85 18.35 19.32
N ALA A 530 48.49 17.82 18.14
CA ALA A 530 48.35 16.39 17.93
C ALA A 530 49.70 15.64 17.76
N GLY A 531 50.85 16.34 17.78
CA GLY A 531 52.16 15.72 17.54
C GLY A 531 52.34 15.14 16.13
N SER A 532 51.48 15.55 15.20
CA SER A 532 51.44 15.06 13.81
C SER A 532 52.31 15.86 12.84
N ILE A 533 53.03 16.87 13.34
CA ILE A 533 54.06 17.55 12.58
C ILE A 533 55.20 16.57 12.30
N LYS A 534 55.59 16.49 11.03
CA LYS A 534 56.72 15.66 10.59
C LYS A 534 57.99 16.10 11.32
N LYS A 535 58.68 15.15 11.96
CA LYS A 535 59.96 15.39 12.65
C LYS A 535 61.03 15.82 11.66
N THR A 536 62.01 16.58 12.13
CA THR A 536 63.24 16.83 11.35
C THR A 536 64.18 15.63 11.45
N ASN A 537 65.15 15.54 10.53
CA ASN A 537 66.14 14.46 10.54
C ASN A 537 66.94 14.43 11.85
N SER A 538 67.37 15.59 12.34
CA SER A 538 68.07 15.72 13.64
C SER A 538 67.21 15.22 14.80
N GLN A 539 65.94 15.65 14.91
CA GLN A 539 65.04 15.19 15.98
C GLN A 539 64.82 13.67 15.97
N PHE A 540 64.68 13.08 14.77
CA PHE A 540 64.56 11.63 14.63
C PHE A 540 65.84 10.91 15.09
N CYS A 541 67.01 11.37 14.65
CA CYS A 541 68.30 10.78 15.02
C CYS A 541 68.55 10.87 16.53
N ASP A 542 68.22 12.00 17.17
CA ASP A 542 68.41 12.20 18.61
C ASP A 542 67.49 11.31 19.45
N GLU A 543 66.23 11.12 19.03
CA GLU A 543 65.33 10.15 19.66
C GLU A 543 65.83 8.71 19.45
N LEU A 544 66.29 8.38 18.24
CA LEU A 544 66.79 7.04 17.92
C LEU A 544 67.99 6.66 18.78
N ARG A 545 68.95 7.58 18.97
CA ARG A 545 70.11 7.37 19.85
C ARG A 545 69.71 7.08 21.30
N LYS A 546 68.63 7.69 21.79
CA LYS A 546 68.13 7.46 23.16
C LYS A 546 67.48 6.09 23.32
N VAL A 547 66.71 5.66 22.33
CA VAL A 547 65.95 4.40 22.40
C VAL A 547 66.80 3.19 22.01
N LEU A 548 67.65 3.33 20.99
CA LEU A 548 68.49 2.28 20.44
C LEU A 548 69.91 2.82 20.13
N PRO A 549 70.77 3.02 21.16
CA PRO A 549 72.10 3.60 20.99
C PRO A 549 73.02 2.84 20.03
N SER A 550 72.79 1.54 19.85
CA SER A 550 73.58 0.67 18.98
C SER A 550 73.13 0.66 17.52
N ILE A 551 72.15 1.48 17.14
CA ILE A 551 71.63 1.55 15.76
C ILE A 551 71.89 2.93 15.17
N GLU A 552 72.55 2.94 14.01
CA GLU A 552 72.92 4.14 13.27
C GLU A 552 72.13 4.23 11.95
N PRO A 553 71.45 5.36 11.66
CA PRO A 553 70.82 5.57 10.37
C PRO A 553 71.85 5.87 9.28
N LEU A 554 71.75 5.19 8.13
CA LEU A 554 72.60 5.42 6.95
C LEU A 554 71.93 6.33 5.91
N GLU A 555 70.63 6.55 6.04
CA GLU A 555 69.82 7.41 5.16
C GLU A 555 69.09 8.45 6.02
N GLU A 556 68.83 9.63 5.45
CA GLU A 556 68.11 10.70 6.14
C GLU A 556 66.62 10.36 6.35
N TYR A 557 66.08 10.79 7.49
CA TYR A 557 64.66 10.71 7.79
C TYR A 557 63.83 11.57 6.84
N GLN A 558 62.95 10.91 6.08
CA GLN A 558 61.97 11.57 5.23
C GLN A 558 60.56 11.61 5.82
N SER A 559 60.09 10.58 6.50
CA SER A 559 58.79 10.57 7.20
C SER A 559 58.68 9.34 8.10
N ALA A 560 57.70 9.32 9.01
CA ALA A 560 57.42 8.21 9.92
C ALA A 560 57.15 6.87 9.20
N ASN A 561 56.63 6.93 7.96
CA ASN A 561 56.25 5.75 7.17
C ASN A 561 57.29 5.37 6.11
N THR A 562 58.31 6.21 5.90
CA THR A 562 59.39 5.91 4.95
C THR A 562 60.32 4.86 5.56
N LYS A 563 60.73 3.87 4.75
CA LYS A 563 61.78 2.94 5.13
C LYS A 563 63.13 3.59 4.90
N ILE A 564 63.99 3.57 5.92
CA ILE A 564 65.38 4.00 5.80
C ILE A 564 66.32 2.82 6.03
N MET A 565 67.51 2.87 5.45
CA MET A 565 68.57 1.93 5.76
C MET A 565 69.26 2.29 7.08
N VAL A 566 69.43 1.30 7.95
CA VAL A 566 70.11 1.46 9.26
C VAL A 566 71.15 0.36 9.45
N LYS A 567 72.16 0.63 10.28
CA LYS A 567 73.25 -0.28 10.65
C LYS A 567 73.29 -0.50 12.15
N CYS A 568 73.46 -1.74 12.59
CA CYS A 568 73.77 -2.04 13.98
C CYS A 568 75.28 -1.92 14.22
N SER A 569 75.72 -1.03 15.11
CA SER A 569 77.14 -0.88 15.47
C SER A 569 77.67 -2.08 16.27
N ALA A 570 76.80 -2.83 16.96
CA ALA A 570 77.20 -4.00 17.76
C ALA A 570 77.47 -5.28 16.94
N CYS A 571 76.88 -5.43 15.75
CA CYS A 571 77.06 -6.63 14.91
C CYS A 571 77.29 -6.35 13.42
N GLY A 572 77.34 -5.08 13.02
CA GLY A 572 77.57 -4.64 11.64
C GLY A 572 76.38 -4.80 10.69
N TYR A 573 75.30 -5.47 11.09
CA TYR A 573 74.17 -5.80 10.21
C TYR A 573 73.41 -4.56 9.73
N THR A 574 73.09 -4.49 8.43
CA THR A 574 72.30 -3.43 7.81
C THR A 574 70.95 -3.93 7.32
N TRP A 575 69.89 -3.14 7.50
CA TRP A 575 68.56 -3.48 6.98
C TRP A 575 67.70 -2.24 6.75
N LYS A 576 66.64 -2.40 5.93
CA LYS A 576 65.62 -1.36 5.70
C LYS A 576 64.44 -1.53 6.65
N VAL A 577 64.06 -0.47 7.33
CA VAL A 577 62.96 -0.47 8.31
C VAL A 577 62.23 0.86 8.32
N ARG A 578 60.92 0.87 8.60
CA ARG A 578 60.17 2.12 8.72
C ARG A 578 60.65 2.86 9.96
N THR A 579 60.81 4.17 9.83
CA THR A 579 61.36 5.02 10.90
C THR A 579 60.53 4.99 12.18
N HIS A 580 59.18 4.92 12.10
CA HIS A 580 58.35 4.79 13.30
C HIS A 580 58.41 3.40 13.96
N ASP A 581 58.59 2.35 13.17
CA ASP A 581 58.77 0.99 13.68
C ASP A 581 60.10 0.89 14.43
N LEU A 582 61.13 1.60 13.96
CA LEU A 582 62.45 1.61 14.58
C LEU A 582 62.41 2.20 16.00
N LEU A 583 61.71 3.33 16.19
CA LEU A 583 61.53 3.95 17.52
C LEU A 583 60.68 3.11 18.48
N ARG A 584 59.94 2.12 17.98
CA ARG A 584 59.13 1.17 18.77
C ARG A 584 59.73 -0.23 18.85
N SER A 585 60.80 -0.50 18.11
CA SER A 585 61.37 -1.84 17.92
C SER A 585 62.22 -2.24 19.12
N LYS A 586 62.33 -3.56 19.35
CA LYS A 586 63.24 -4.16 20.34
C LYS A 586 64.72 -4.20 19.88
N GLY A 587 65.11 -3.40 18.87
CA GLY A 587 66.49 -3.31 18.36
C GLY A 587 66.81 -4.18 17.15
N CYS A 588 68.10 -4.50 16.97
CA CYS A 588 68.61 -5.24 15.80
C CYS A 588 68.03 -6.66 15.71
N PRO A 589 67.45 -7.07 14.55
CA PRO A 589 66.90 -8.42 14.37
C PRO A 589 67.91 -9.56 14.58
N ILE A 590 69.19 -9.34 14.27
CA ILE A 590 70.24 -10.34 14.47
C ILE A 590 70.68 -10.41 15.92
N CYS A 591 70.93 -9.26 16.58
CA CYS A 591 71.30 -9.25 18.00
C CYS A 591 70.21 -9.85 18.88
N ARG A 592 68.93 -9.69 18.50
CA ARG A 592 67.79 -10.28 19.20
C ARG A 592 67.68 -11.80 19.04
N LYS A 593 68.26 -12.38 17.99
CA LYS A 593 68.31 -13.85 17.79
C LYS A 593 69.52 -14.50 18.47
N ARG A 594 70.51 -13.70 18.89
CA ARG A 594 71.73 -14.15 19.58
C ARG A 594 71.65 -14.02 21.11
N LYS A 595 70.65 -13.29 21.63
CA LYS A 595 70.18 -13.34 23.01
C LYS A 595 69.02 -14.31 23.10
#